data_AF-A0A957GL80-F1
#
_entry.id   AF-A0A957GL80-F1
#
_cell.length_a   1.000
_cell.length_b   1.000
_cell.length_c   1.000
_cell.angle_alpha   90.00
_cell.angle_beta   90.00
_cell.angle_gamma   90.00
#
_symmetry.space_group_name_H-M   'P 1'
#
loop_
_entity.id
_entity.type
_entity.pdbx_description
1 polymer ?
#
loop_
_entity_poly.entity_id
_entity_poly.type
_entity_poly.pdbx_seq_one_letter_code
_entity_poly.pdbx_strand_id
1 'polypeptide(L)' 'MSTQKYKAFLLRLQRDEGHAQWRATIENAQTGEQLRFANQNQMLRYLLNDLSENPATAVHPTDQENGGAN' A
#
# COMPACT_ATOMS: atom_id res chain seq x y z
N MET A 1 -27.66 -9.71 6.64
CA MET A 1 -27.31 -8.86 5.49
C MET A 1 -25.87 -8.43 5.67
N SER A 2 -24.95 -8.94 4.87
CA SER A 2 -23.54 -8.56 4.93
C SER A 2 -23.42 -7.15 4.38
N THR A 3 -23.34 -6.16 5.26
CA THR A 3 -23.07 -4.77 4.86
C THR A 3 -21.62 -4.69 4.44
N GLN A 4 -21.33 -5.08 3.20
CA GLN A 4 -20.01 -4.91 2.63
C GLN A 4 -19.71 -3.42 2.64
N LYS A 5 -18.85 -3.00 3.57
CA LYS A 5 -18.57 -1.58 3.79
C LYS A 5 -17.82 -1.09 2.57
N TYR A 6 -18.43 -0.15 1.85
CA TYR A 6 -17.76 0.56 0.78
C TYR A 6 -16.43 1.12 1.31
N LYS A 7 -15.33 0.87 0.60
CA LYS A 7 -13.99 1.42 0.92
C LYS A 7 -13.55 2.30 -0.24
N ALA A 8 -12.98 3.46 0.07
CA ALA A 8 -12.46 4.40 -0.90
C ALA A 8 -11.00 4.71 -0.59
N PHE A 9 -10.18 4.76 -1.64
CA PHE A 9 -8.75 4.98 -1.54
C PHE A 9 -8.30 6.03 -2.55
N LEU A 10 -7.43 6.93 -2.10
CA LEU A 10 -6.67 7.80 -2.99
C LEU A 10 -5.33 7.14 -3.31
N LEU A 11 -5.06 6.96 -4.60
CA LEU A 11 -3.86 6.31 -5.11
C LEU A 11 -2.95 7.35 -5.78
N ARG A 12 -1.69 7.38 -5.36
CA ARG A 12 -0.64 8.23 -5.95
C ARG A 12 0.47 7.35 -6.50
N LEU A 13 0.78 7.50 -7.78
CA LEU A 13 1.94 6.88 -8.44
C LEU A 13 2.94 7.98 -8.76
N GLN A 14 4.18 7.78 -8.33
CA GLN A 14 5.27 8.72 -8.55
C GLN A 14 6.47 7.95 -9.09
N ARG A 15 7.15 8.54 -10.06
CA ARG A 15 8.43 8.04 -10.56
C ARG A 15 9.39 9.21 -10.60
N ASP A 16 10.46 9.09 -9.83
CA ASP A 16 11.52 10.09 -9.80
C ASP A 16 12.39 9.93 -11.05
N GLU A 17 12.90 11.04 -11.59
CA GLU A 17 13.86 11.00 -12.70
C GLU A 17 15.12 10.24 -12.25
N GLY A 18 15.55 9.27 -13.06
CA GLY A 18 16.68 8.39 -12.74
C GLY A 18 16.33 7.10 -11.98
N HIS A 19 15.08 6.92 -11.52
CA HIS A 19 14.63 5.68 -10.91
C HIS A 19 13.73 4.86 -11.85
N ALA A 20 14.08 3.59 -12.04
CA ALA A 20 13.31 2.68 -12.91
C ALA A 20 11.97 2.23 -12.29
N GLN A 21 11.80 2.37 -10.97
CA GLN A 21 10.66 1.84 -10.23
C GLN A 21 9.66 2.94 -9.85
N TRP A 22 8.37 2.64 -10.02
CA TRP A 22 7.27 3.48 -9.56
C TRP A 22 7.07 3.30 -8.06
N ARG A 23 7.10 4.40 -7.32
CA ARG A 23 6.64 4.47 -5.94
C ARG A 23 5.13 4.62 -5.94
N ALA A 24 4.46 3.87 -5.08
CA ALA A 24 3.02 3.95 -4.93
C ALA A 24 2.66 4.33 -3.50
N THR A 25 1.63 5.15 -3.34
CA THR A 25 1.07 5.50 -2.03
C THR A 25 -0.44 5.34 -2.09
N ILE A 26 -1.00 4.66 -1.11
CA ILE A 26 -2.45 4.56 -0.90
C ILE A 26 -2.80 5.33 0.35
N GLU A 27 -3.91 6.04 0.31
CA GLU A 27 -4.51 6.71 1.45
C GLU A 27 -5.98 6.28 1.56
N ASN A 28 -6.38 5.74 2.71
CA ASN A 28 -7.76 5.38 2.99
C ASN A 28 -8.57 6.66 3.23
N ALA A 29 -9.58 6.93 2.41
CA ALA A 29 -10.36 8.16 2.49
C ALA A 29 -11.24 8.26 3.75
N GLN A 30 -11.46 7.15 4.46
CA GLN A 30 -12.29 7.09 5.66
C GLN A 30 -11.47 7.26 6.93
N THR A 31 -10.28 6.65 6.99
CA THR A 31 -9.42 6.66 8.18
C THR A 31 -8.26 7.64 8.09
N GLY A 32 -7.93 8.11 6.89
CA GLY A 32 -6.72 8.90 6.62
C GLY A 32 -5.42 8.08 6.68
N GLU A 33 -5.51 6.76 6.87
CA GLU A 33 -4.34 5.88 6.93
C GLU A 33 -3.61 5.88 5.59
N GLN A 34 -2.29 6.10 5.64
CA GLN A 34 -1.43 6.15 4.45
C GLN A 34 -0.41 5.02 4.47
N LEU A 35 -0.31 4.30 3.36
CA LEU A 35 0.65 3.23 3.13
C LEU A 35 1.48 3.50 1.89
N ARG A 36 2.79 3.26 1.98
CA ARG A 36 3.76 3.49 0.91
C ARG A 36 4.32 2.16 0.43
N PHE A 37 4.51 2.04 -0.88
CA PHE A 37 4.99 0.83 -1.53
C PHE A 37 6.11 1.18 -2.49
N ALA A 38 7.19 0.39 -2.44
CA ALA A 38 8.33 0.53 -3.34
C ALA A 38 7.99 0.17 -4.80
N ASN A 39 6.92 -0.60 -5.03
CA ASN A 39 6.44 -0.95 -6.36
C ASN A 39 4.91 -1.14 -6.40
N GLN A 40 4.36 -1.02 -7.61
CA GLN A 40 2.93 -1.16 -7.89
C GLN A 40 2.37 -2.56 -7.56
N ASN A 41 3.17 -3.62 -7.70
CA ASN A 41 2.69 -4.98 -7.47
C ASN A 41 2.36 -5.24 -5.99
N GLN A 42 3.19 -4.75 -5.07
CA GLN A 42 2.91 -4.84 -3.63
C GLN A 42 1.65 -4.07 -3.26
N MET A 43 1.48 -2.87 -3.82
CA MET A 43 0.29 -2.04 -3.62
C MET A 43 -0.98 -2.75 -4.10
N LEU A 44 -0.99 -3.32 -5.30
CA LEU A 44 -2.15 -4.03 -5.83
C LEU A 44 -2.51 -5.28 -5.01
N ARG A 45 -1.50 -6.03 -4.54
CA ARG A 45 -1.73 -7.18 -3.64
C ARG A 45 -2.37 -6.75 -2.33
N TYR A 46 -1.93 -5.63 -1.76
CA TYR A 46 -2.54 -5.07 -0.55
C TYR A 46 -4.02 -4.74 -0.78
N LEU A 47 -4.35 -4.02 -1.86
CA LEU A 47 -5.74 -3.68 -2.20
C LEU A 47 -6.61 -4.92 -2.43
N LEU A 48 -6.09 -5.91 -3.18
CA LEU A 48 -6.82 -7.15 -3.44
C LEU A 48 -7.08 -7.93 -2.15
N ASN A 49 -6.11 -8.02 -1.25
CA ASN A 49 -6.28 -8.70 0.04
C ASN A 49 -7.28 -7.96 0.95
N ASP A 50 -7.18 -6.63 1.04
CA ASP A 50 -8.05 -5.81 1.88
C ASP A 50 -9.52 -5.78 1.38
N LEU A 51 -9.70 -5.83 0.06
CA LEU A 51 -11.02 -5.94 -0.57
C LEU A 51 -11.61 -7.35 -0.49
N SER A 52 -10.78 -8.38 -0.30
CA SER A 52 -11.22 -9.79 -0.21
C SER A 52 -11.61 -10.22 1.20
N GLU A 53 -11.72 -9.30 2.17
CA GLU A 53 -12.14 -9.55 3.56
C GLU A 53 -11.30 -10.59 4.32
N ASN A 54 -10.01 -10.76 3.98
CA ASN A 54 -9.08 -11.56 4.78
C ASN A 54 -8.03 -10.67 5.49
N PRO A 55 -8.31 -10.18 6.71
CA PRO A 55 -7.41 -9.27 7.43
C PRO A 55 -6.10 -9.93 7.90
N ALA A 56 -5.91 -11.24 7.70
CA ALA A 56 -4.76 -11.96 8.23
C ALA A 56 -3.43 -11.72 7.48
N THR A 57 -3.41 -10.92 6.41
CA THR A 57 -2.20 -10.79 5.56
C THR A 57 -1.89 -9.37 5.09
N ALA A 58 -2.43 -8.35 5.75
CA ALA A 58 -1.97 -6.97 5.59
C ALA A 58 -0.56 -6.84 6.19
N VAL A 59 0.43 -7.38 5.49
CA VAL A 59 1.84 -7.14 5.76
C VAL A 59 2.07 -5.65 5.55
N HIS A 60 2.19 -4.90 6.66
CA HIS A 60 2.68 -3.54 6.62
C HIS A 60 4.07 -3.60 5.96
N PRO A 61 4.29 -2.92 4.83
CA PRO A 61 5.63 -2.73 4.31
C PRO A 61 6.32 -1.74 5.24
N THR A 62 6.87 -2.25 6.34
CA THR A 62 7.83 -1.49 7.14
C THR A 62 9.09 -1.38 6.31
N ASP A 63 9.44 -0.14 5.99
CA ASP A 63 10.74 0.27 5.48
C ASP A 63 11.84 -0.31 6.39
N GLN A 64 12.48 -1.39 5.95
CA GLN A 64 13.74 -1.88 6.49
C GLN A 64 14.77 -1.90 5.36
N GLU A 65 15.24 -0.72 5.00
CA GLU A 65 16.64 -0.54 4.61
C GLU A 65 17.35 0.17 5.76
N ASN A 66 17.87 -0.62 6.71
CA ASN A 66 18.90 -0.13 7.62
C ASN A 66 20.10 -1.06 7.51
N GLY A 67 20.78 -0.96 6.35
CA GLY A 67 22.12 -1.47 6.15
C GLY A 67 23.12 -0.53 6.82
N GLY A 68 23.26 -0.66 8.13
CA GLY A 68 24.30 -0.01 8.91
C GLY A 68 25.27 -1.05 9.46
N ALA A 69 26.19 -1.52 8.63
CA ALA A 69 27.36 -2.23 9.09
C ALA A 69 28.36 -1.20 9.67
N ASN A 70 28.64 -1.31 10.97
CA ASN A 70 29.94 -0.98 11.54
C ASN A 70 30.14 -1.76 12.84
#